data_AF-A0A200IZJ3-F1
#
_entry.id   AF-A0A200IZJ3-F1
#
_cell.length_a   1.000
_cell.length_b   1.000
_cell.length_c   1.000
_cell.angle_alpha   90.00
_cell.angle_beta   90.00
_cell.angle_gamma   90.00
#
_symmetry.space_group_name_H-M   'P 1'
#
loop_
_entity.id
_entity.type
_entity.pdbx_description
1 polymer ?
#
loop_
_entity_poly.entity_id
_entity_poly.type
_entity_poly.pdbx_seq_one_letter_code
_entity_poly.pdbx_strand_id
1 'polypeptide(L)'
;MKSILGLLDSRFSEITSSGKLKHYEDYKELKKLDQGVRNFVILEYDIKIIDDKTVISIYKLKDDNDNSLSMRSNVWINEFGEWKMIFHQGTLIGE
;
A
#
# COMPACT_ATOMS: atom_id res chain seq x y z
N MET A 1 -6.55 -15.66 -8.45
CA MET A 1 -5.66 -14.68 -7.79
C MET A 1 -6.28 -13.31 -8.01
N LYS A 2 -6.64 -12.56 -6.95
CA LYS A 2 -7.15 -11.18 -7.13
C LYS A 2 -5.99 -10.33 -7.64
N SER A 3 -6.19 -9.59 -8.73
CA SER A 3 -5.21 -8.61 -9.21
C SER A 3 -5.05 -7.50 -8.18
N ILE A 4 -3.94 -6.76 -8.23
CA ILE A 4 -3.76 -5.59 -7.35
C ILE A 4 -4.93 -4.62 -7.46
N LEU A 5 -5.50 -4.45 -8.67
CA LEU A 5 -6.67 -3.61 -8.91
C LEU A 5 -7.90 -4.03 -8.08
N GLY A 6 -8.05 -5.32 -7.77
CA GLY A 6 -9.14 -5.80 -6.92
C GLY A 6 -9.00 -5.39 -5.45
N LEU A 7 -7.83 -4.88 -5.04
CA LEU A 7 -7.56 -4.36 -3.70
C LEU A 7 -7.63 -2.83 -3.63
N LEU A 8 -7.65 -2.15 -4.78
CA LEU A 8 -7.62 -0.70 -4.86
C LEU A 8 -9.03 -0.15 -5.12
N ASP A 9 -9.37 0.96 -4.47
CA ASP A 9 -10.53 1.75 -4.81
C ASP A 9 -10.28 2.50 -6.13
N SER A 10 -11.34 2.82 -6.89
CA SER A 10 -11.17 3.56 -8.16
C SER A 10 -10.63 4.98 -7.97
N ARG A 11 -10.72 5.54 -6.75
CA ARG A 11 -10.13 6.82 -6.35
C ARG A 11 -8.72 6.68 -5.80
N PHE A 12 -8.10 5.50 -5.90
CA PHE A 12 -6.79 5.23 -5.30
C PHE A 12 -5.72 6.22 -5.76
N SER A 13 -4.86 6.61 -4.80
CA SER A 13 -3.62 7.31 -5.07
C SER A 13 -2.46 6.78 -4.21
N GLU A 14 -1.25 6.84 -4.76
CA GLU A 14 0.00 6.49 -4.08
C GLU A 14 0.96 7.68 -4.14
N ILE A 15 1.59 8.01 -3.00
CA ILE A 15 2.86 8.74 -3.01
C ILE A 15 3.98 7.71 -2.99
N THR A 16 4.71 7.60 -4.10
CA THR A 16 5.81 6.63 -4.24
C THR A 16 6.97 6.99 -3.31
N SER A 17 7.88 6.05 -3.09
CA SER A 17 9.14 6.31 -2.37
C SER A 17 10.01 7.40 -3.01
N SER A 18 9.78 7.74 -4.29
CA SER A 18 10.43 8.84 -5.01
C SER A 18 9.65 10.16 -4.96
N GLY A 19 8.58 10.23 -4.16
CA GLY A 19 7.75 11.43 -4.02
C GLY A 19 6.82 11.72 -5.20
N LYS A 20 6.63 10.77 -6.12
CA LYS A 20 5.70 10.93 -7.24
C LYS A 20 4.30 10.54 -6.80
N LEU A 21 3.31 11.35 -7.18
CA LEU A 21 1.91 10.99 -7.05
C LEU A 21 1.50 10.11 -8.23
N LYS A 22 0.94 8.94 -7.92
CA LYS A 22 0.32 8.01 -8.87
C LYS A 22 -1.14 7.81 -8.53
N HIS A 23 -1.92 7.40 -9.52
CA HIS A 23 -3.35 7.17 -9.41
C HIS A 23 -3.73 5.76 -9.87
N TYR A 24 -4.96 5.34 -9.57
CA TYR A 24 -5.52 4.05 -9.96
C TYR A 24 -5.26 3.66 -11.44
N GLU A 25 -5.40 4.61 -12.38
CA GLU A 25 -5.17 4.36 -13.81
C GLU A 25 -3.71 3.95 -14.12
N ASP A 26 -2.73 4.44 -13.38
CA ASP A 26 -1.32 4.04 -13.56
C ASP A 26 -1.10 2.55 -13.27
N TYR A 27 -1.96 1.93 -12.45
CA TYR A 27 -1.88 0.50 -12.12
C TYR A 27 -2.70 -0.37 -13.06
N LYS A 28 -3.70 0.19 -13.75
CA LYS A 28 -4.45 -0.53 -14.79
C LYS A 28 -3.56 -0.83 -15.99
N GLU A 29 -2.68 0.10 -16.32
CA GLU A 29 -1.75 -0.02 -17.44
C GLU A 29 -0.52 -0.90 -17.11
N LEU A 30 -0.38 -1.38 -15.85
CA LEU A 30 0.70 -2.28 -15.47
C LEU A 30 0.51 -3.66 -16.09
N LYS A 31 1.26 -3.92 -17.16
CA LYS A 31 1.30 -5.23 -17.82
C LYS A 31 1.96 -6.32 -16.97
N LYS A 32 2.78 -5.94 -15.99
CA LYS A 32 3.39 -6.85 -15.00
C LYS A 32 3.60 -6.13 -13.67
N LEU A 33 3.32 -6.82 -12.57
CA LEU A 33 3.86 -6.54 -11.25
C LEU A 33 5.15 -7.34 -11.09
N ASP A 34 6.13 -7.12 -11.96
CA ASP A 34 7.38 -7.88 -11.89
C ASP A 34 8.34 -7.19 -10.93
N GLN A 35 8.21 -7.56 -9.66
CA GLN A 35 9.35 -7.57 -8.77
C GLN A 35 9.53 -9.05 -8.48
N GLY A 36 10.63 -9.66 -8.90
CA GLY A 36 10.91 -11.07 -8.64
C GLY A 36 10.71 -11.43 -7.17
N VAL A 37 10.75 -12.72 -6.81
CA VAL A 37 10.42 -13.19 -5.46
C VAL A 37 11.14 -12.36 -4.39
N ARG A 38 10.36 -11.55 -3.67
CA ARG A 38 10.83 -10.71 -2.55
C ARG A 38 10.32 -11.27 -1.24
N ASN A 39 11.17 -11.23 -0.23
CA ASN A 39 10.86 -11.61 1.14
C ASN A 39 10.63 -10.35 1.94
N PHE A 40 9.37 -10.07 2.24
CA PHE A 40 8.98 -8.93 3.06
C PHE A 40 8.57 -9.37 4.46
N VAL A 41 9.01 -8.61 5.46
CA VAL A 41 8.58 -8.77 6.86
C VAL A 41 7.86 -7.51 7.31
N ILE A 42 6.62 -7.68 7.78
CA ILE A 42 5.83 -6.62 8.40
C ILE A 42 6.19 -6.56 9.88
N LEU A 43 6.52 -5.36 10.36
CA LEU A 43 6.91 -5.07 11.73
C LEU A 43 6.02 -3.94 12.28
N GLU A 44 5.78 -3.94 13.59
CA GLU A 44 5.11 -2.83 14.31
C GLU A 44 3.78 -2.40 13.66
N TYR A 45 2.92 -3.37 13.34
CA TYR A 45 1.65 -3.10 12.67
C TYR A 45 0.62 -2.50 13.63
N ASP A 46 0.03 -1.37 13.23
CA ASP A 46 -1.00 -0.65 13.96
C ASP A 46 -2.19 -0.30 13.05
N ILE A 47 -3.38 -0.24 13.63
CA ILE A 47 -4.61 0.19 12.95
C ILE A 47 -5.27 1.29 13.77
N LYS A 48 -5.59 2.41 13.10
CA LYS A 48 -6.44 3.47 13.62
C LYS A 48 -7.81 3.40 12.96
N ILE A 49 -8.84 3.21 13.77
CA ILE A 49 -10.23 3.29 13.31
C ILE A 49 -10.61 4.77 13.21
N ILE A 50 -11.03 5.20 12.03
CA ILE A 50 -11.57 6.56 11.81
C ILE A 50 -13.08 6.54 12.01
N ASP A 51 -13.75 5.58 11.37
CA ASP A 51 -15.17 5.29 11.52
C ASP A 51 -15.44 3.81 11.15
N ASP A 52 -16.71 3.39 11.17
CA ASP A 52 -17.14 2.01 10.89
C ASP A 52 -16.73 1.49 9.50
N LYS A 53 -16.38 2.40 8.58
CA LYS A 53 -16.04 2.09 7.19
C LYS A 53 -14.64 2.53 6.81
N THR A 54 -13.88 3.18 7.68
CA THR A 54 -12.60 3.78 7.32
C THR A 54 -11.55 3.49 8.38
N VAL A 55 -10.42 2.93 7.95
CA VAL A 55 -9.27 2.68 8.82
C VAL A 55 -7.98 3.16 8.20
N ILE A 56 -7.03 3.53 9.05
CA ILE A 56 -5.65 3.78 8.66
C ILE A 56 -4.81 2.63 9.21
N SER A 57 -4.02 1.97 8.36
CA SER A 57 -3.01 1.01 8.80
C SER A 57 -1.63 1.63 8.69
N ILE A 58 -0.81 1.50 9.72
CA ILE A 58 0.57 1.98 9.75
C ILE A 58 1.48 0.81 10.15
N TYR A 59 2.56 0.59 9.44
CA TYR A 59 3.53 -0.47 9.76
C TYR A 59 4.89 -0.18 9.17
N LYS A 60 5.91 -0.89 9.67
CA LYS A 60 7.22 -0.95 9.03
C LYS A 60 7.29 -2.17 8.12
N LEU A 61 7.87 -2.00 6.94
CA LEU A 61 8.12 -3.07 5.99
C LEU A 61 9.63 -3.20 5.80
N LYS A 62 10.17 -4.35 6.18
CA LYS A 62 11.54 -4.76 5.87
C LYS A 62 11.54 -5.59 4.59
N ASP A 63 12.38 -5.23 3.63
CA ASP A 63 12.69 -6.06 2.47
C ASP A 63 14.01 -6.80 2.76
N ASP A 64 13.95 -8.12 2.97
CA ASP A 64 15.14 -8.92 3.26
C ASP A 64 16.06 -9.09 2.04
N ASN A 65 15.58 -8.80 0.82
CA ASN A 65 16.39 -8.93 -0.39
C ASN A 65 17.41 -7.80 -0.52
N ASP A 66 17.04 -6.56 -0.17
CA ASP A 66 17.92 -5.39 -0.23
C ASP A 66 18.23 -4.79 1.16
N ASN A 67 17.76 -5.44 2.22
CA ASN A 67 17.88 -5.02 3.62
C ASN A 67 17.38 -3.59 3.86
N SER A 68 16.42 -3.13 3.05
CA SER A 68 15.78 -1.83 3.24
C SER A 68 14.66 -1.89 4.27
N LEU A 69 14.43 -0.77 4.94
CA LEU A 69 13.33 -0.58 5.87
C LEU A 69 12.51 0.63 5.42
N SER A 70 11.19 0.50 5.45
CA SER A 70 10.28 1.58 5.08
C SER A 70 9.12 1.68 6.07
N MET A 71 8.67 2.90 6.32
CA MET A 71 7.39 3.17 6.98
C MET A 71 6.30 3.16 5.91
N ARG A 72 5.20 2.44 6.18
CA ARG A 72 4.04 2.31 5.29
C ARG A 72 2.81 2.84 6.01
N SER A 73 2.04 3.64 5.30
CA SER A 73 0.74 4.12 5.75
C SER A 73 -0.29 3.94 4.65
N ASN A 74 -1.43 3.37 4.99
CA ASN A 74 -2.51 3.13 4.05
C ASN A 74 -3.84 3.60 4.64
N VAL A 75 -4.71 4.11 3.79
CA VAL A 75 -6.12 4.33 4.13
C VAL A 75 -6.95 3.27 3.42
N TRP A 76 -7.77 2.58 4.19
CA TRP A 76 -8.72 1.59 3.71
C TRP A 76 -10.13 2.06 3.96
N ILE A 77 -11.00 1.78 2.99
CA ILE A 77 -12.43 2.04 3.08
C ILE A 77 -13.21 0.75 2.82
N ASN A 78 -14.30 0.56 3.55
CA ASN A 78 -15.24 -0.54 3.37
C ASN A 78 -16.47 -0.04 2.62
N GLU A 79 -16.61 -0.47 1.37
CA GLU A 79 -17.80 -0.23 0.57
C GLU A 79 -18.49 -1.54 0.31
N PHE A 80 -19.76 -1.64 0.71
CA PHE A 80 -20.60 -2.83 0.53
C PHE A 80 -19.99 -4.13 1.10
N GLY A 81 -19.25 -4.03 2.21
CA GLY A 81 -18.61 -5.18 2.86
C GLY A 81 -17.23 -5.51 2.30
N GLU A 82 -16.75 -4.80 1.27
CA GLU A 82 -15.43 -5.00 0.69
C GLU A 82 -14.46 -3.89 1.10
N TRP A 83 -13.35 -4.29 1.73
CA TRP A 83 -12.25 -3.38 2.03
C TRP A 83 -11.40 -3.12 0.79
N LYS A 84 -11.21 -1.85 0.46
CA LYS A 84 -10.33 -1.39 -0.62
C LYS A 84 -9.43 -0.27 -0.12
N MET A 85 -8.21 -0.25 -0.62
CA MET A 85 -7.25 0.80 -0.31
C MET A 85 -7.56 2.03 -1.18
N ILE A 86 -7.71 3.20 -0.57
CA ILE A 86 -7.91 4.48 -1.26
C ILE A 86 -6.64 5.34 -1.27
N PHE A 87 -5.70 5.08 -0.37
CA PHE A 87 -4.42 5.79 -0.33
C PHE A 87 -3.28 4.90 0.16
N HIS A 88 -2.09 5.04 -0.44
CA HIS A 88 -0.84 4.43 0.00
C HIS A 88 0.28 5.47 0.05
N GLN A 89 1.16 5.34 1.05
CA GLN A 89 2.46 5.97 1.03
C GLN A 89 3.50 5.05 1.66
N GLY A 90 4.69 5.01 1.05
CA GLY A 90 5.87 4.36 1.61
C GLY A 90 7.06 5.30 1.63
N THR A 91 7.68 5.44 2.79
CA THR A 91 8.89 6.28 2.97
C THR A 91 10.00 5.40 3.54
N LEU A 92 11.20 5.46 2.96
CA LEU A 92 12.37 4.74 3.48
C LEU A 92 12.73 5.27 4.88
N ILE A 93 13.13 4.36 5.78
CA ILE A 93 13.62 4.70 7.11
C ILE A 93 15.15 4.72 7.03
N GLY A 94 15.72 5.92 7.05
CA GLY A 94 17.15 6.17 6.94
C GLY A 94 17.46 7.14 5.80
N GLU A 95 17.86 8.36 6.17
CA GLU A 95 18.72 9.24 5.37
C GLU A 95 20.10 9.28 6.04
#